data_AF-Q6MJI8-F1
#
_entry.id   AF-Q6MJI8-F1
#
_cell.length_a   1.000
_cell.length_b   1.000
_cell.length_c   1.000
_cell.angle_alpha   90.00
_cell.angle_beta   90.00
_cell.angle_gamma   90.00
#
_symmetry.space_group_name_H-M   'P 1'
#
loop_
_entity.id
_entity.type
_entity.pdbx_description
1 polymer ?
#
loop_
_entity_poly.entity_id
_entity_poly.type
_entity_poly.pdbx_seq_one_letter_code
_entity_poly.pdbx_strand_id
1 'polypeptide(L)'
;MMHLFLLLTQLVWAAPQTALYERPCYIDEGDALTTHLQVADSQWIMTHVAYEEDACKQPYLTFEIQYNTVTVGTAVDMTVTESSYTPLTEEVAEALNMVRYCDYTDWKRGEKKVVSGYLCDEYKAPNVGDKTYSIFKAEQKDGAELLYIGTASADGSGKTPSQRHKKYEPLPFFKR
;
A
#
# COMPACT_ATOMS: atom_id res chain seq x y z
N MET A 1 60.05 18.94 -7.35
CA MET A 1 58.79 19.66 -7.06
C MET A 1 57.68 18.62 -7.03
N MET A 2 56.98 18.51 -5.91
CA MET A 2 56.06 17.42 -5.57
C MET A 2 54.64 17.77 -6.06
N HIS A 3 54.08 16.97 -6.96
CA HIS A 3 52.68 17.11 -7.40
C HIS A 3 51.78 16.23 -6.53
N LEU A 4 51.12 16.89 -5.58
CA LEU A 4 50.09 16.34 -4.71
C LEU A 4 48.76 16.39 -5.48
N PHE A 5 48.36 15.29 -6.11
CA PHE A 5 47.02 15.15 -6.69
C PHE A 5 46.03 14.80 -5.58
N LEU A 6 45.19 15.77 -5.21
CA LEU A 6 44.05 15.61 -4.33
C LEU A 6 42.99 14.72 -5.01
N LEU A 7 42.85 13.49 -4.53
CA LEU A 7 41.70 12.64 -4.78
C LEU A 7 40.49 13.21 -4.00
N LEU A 8 39.68 14.03 -4.67
CA LEU A 8 38.31 14.31 -4.21
C LEU A 8 37.47 13.05 -4.42
N THR A 9 37.25 12.29 -3.35
CA THR A 9 36.22 11.27 -3.29
C THR A 9 34.85 11.94 -3.31
N GLN A 10 34.17 11.89 -4.45
CA GLN A 10 32.77 12.27 -4.55
C GLN A 10 31.93 11.20 -3.83
N LEU A 11 31.46 11.53 -2.62
CA LEU A 11 30.38 10.81 -1.97
C LEU A 11 29.10 11.05 -2.77
N VAL A 12 28.80 10.17 -3.71
CA VAL A 12 27.48 10.09 -4.33
C VAL A 12 26.54 9.58 -3.24
N TRP A 13 25.85 10.49 -2.55
CA TRP A 13 24.69 10.12 -1.75
C TRP A 13 23.63 9.62 -2.73
N ALA A 14 23.46 8.30 -2.80
CA ALA A 14 22.31 7.70 -3.44
C ALA A 14 21.08 8.20 -2.68
N ALA A 15 20.33 9.12 -3.29
CA ALA A 15 19.05 9.54 -2.74
C ALA A 15 18.16 8.28 -2.62
N PRO A 16 17.39 8.16 -1.54
CA PRO A 16 16.48 7.04 -1.37
C PRO A 16 15.56 6.96 -2.59
N GLN A 17 15.64 5.86 -3.35
CA GLN A 17 14.85 5.71 -4.56
C GLN A 17 13.44 5.30 -4.15
N THR A 18 12.51 6.25 -4.24
CA THR A 18 11.08 5.95 -4.16
C THR A 18 10.64 5.33 -5.48
N ALA A 19 10.04 4.14 -5.42
CA ALA A 19 9.40 3.50 -6.56
C ALA A 19 7.88 3.50 -6.35
N LEU A 20 7.12 3.84 -7.39
CA LEU A 20 5.67 3.77 -7.39
C LEU A 20 5.24 2.62 -8.30
N TYR A 21 4.45 1.70 -7.75
CA TYR A 21 3.86 0.60 -8.49
C TYR A 21 2.34 0.68 -8.43
N GLU A 22 1.68 0.18 -9.46
CA GLU A 22 0.22 0.16 -9.58
C GLU A 22 -0.27 -1.20 -10.06
N ARG A 23 -1.25 -1.74 -9.35
CA ARG A 23 -2.10 -2.81 -9.86
C ARG A 23 -3.29 -2.15 -10.57
N PRO A 24 -3.49 -2.45 -11.88
CA PRO A 24 -4.55 -1.85 -12.66
C PRO A 24 -5.92 -2.36 -12.20
N CYS A 25 -6.98 -1.75 -12.73
CA CYS A 25 -8.37 -2.02 -12.36
C CYS A 25 -8.68 -3.53 -12.26
N TYR A 26 -9.20 -3.95 -11.10
CA TYR A 26 -9.67 -5.31 -10.83
C TYR A 26 -10.96 -5.24 -10.01
N ILE A 27 -11.73 -6.33 -10.00
CA ILE A 27 -12.96 -6.43 -9.19
C ILE A 27 -12.65 -7.20 -7.92
N ASP A 28 -13.09 -6.66 -6.78
CA ASP A 28 -12.99 -7.30 -5.46
C ASP A 28 -14.30 -7.08 -4.70
N GLU A 29 -14.92 -8.16 -4.22
CA GLU A 29 -16.21 -8.15 -3.52
C GLU A 29 -17.35 -7.35 -4.20
N GLY A 30 -17.25 -7.14 -5.52
CA GLY A 30 -18.22 -6.39 -6.32
C GLY A 30 -17.84 -4.94 -6.61
N ASP A 31 -16.80 -4.42 -5.96
CA ASP A 31 -16.24 -3.10 -6.23
C ASP A 31 -15.12 -3.15 -7.28
N ALA A 32 -15.09 -2.16 -8.15
CA ALA A 32 -13.95 -1.89 -9.00
C ALA A 32 -12.87 -1.15 -8.21
N LEU A 33 -11.65 -1.70 -8.19
CA LEU A 33 -10.52 -1.19 -7.41
C LEU A 33 -9.27 -0.99 -8.26
N THR A 34 -8.48 0.03 -7.94
CA THR A 34 -7.04 0.08 -8.26
C THR A 34 -6.25 -0.02 -6.96
N THR A 35 -4.99 -0.46 -7.02
CA THR A 35 -4.11 -0.46 -5.85
C THR A 35 -2.76 0.12 -6.20
N HIS A 36 -2.35 1.14 -5.47
CA HIS A 36 -1.05 1.76 -5.61
C HIS A 36 -0.16 1.31 -4.45
N LEU A 37 1.11 1.04 -4.75
CA LEU A 37 2.12 0.70 -3.77
C LEU A 37 3.34 1.59 -3.98
N GLN A 38 3.52 2.54 -3.06
CA GLN A 38 4.71 3.36 -2.99
C GLN A 38 5.72 2.66 -2.06
N VAL A 39 6.93 2.42 -2.58
CA VAL A 39 8.03 1.76 -1.88
C VAL A 39 9.18 2.75 -1.73
N ALA A 40 9.51 3.13 -0.51
CA ALA A 40 10.64 3.99 -0.19
C ALA A 40 11.43 3.44 1.00
N ASP A 41 12.59 2.84 0.76
CA ASP A 41 13.44 2.19 1.77
C ASP A 41 12.64 1.37 2.82
N SER A 42 12.45 1.92 4.02
CA SER A 42 11.75 1.29 5.15
C SER A 42 10.31 1.78 5.35
N GLN A 43 9.73 2.49 4.39
CA GLN A 43 8.36 3.01 4.43
C GLN A 43 7.60 2.65 3.16
N TRP A 44 6.50 1.93 3.33
CA TRP A 44 5.64 1.53 2.23
C TRP A 44 4.25 2.12 2.46
N ILE A 45 3.63 2.61 1.39
CA ILE A 45 2.26 3.13 1.42
C ILE A 45 1.45 2.34 0.40
N MET A 46 0.44 1.62 0.88
CA MET A 46 -0.51 0.91 0.05
C MET A 46 -1.82 1.70 0.02
N THR A 47 -2.29 2.05 -1.16
CA THR A 47 -3.53 2.80 -1.35
C THR A 47 -4.46 2.01 -2.24
N HIS A 48 -5.64 1.67 -1.74
CA HIS A 48 -6.75 1.18 -2.54
C HIS A 48 -7.64 2.36 -2.93
N VAL A 49 -8.07 2.40 -4.19
CA VAL A 49 -9.03 3.39 -4.67
C VAL A 49 -10.24 2.63 -5.18
N ALA A 50 -11.42 2.96 -4.66
CA ALA A 50 -12.68 2.36 -5.05
C ALA A 50 -13.43 3.23 -6.04
N TYR A 51 -14.18 2.59 -6.95
CA TYR A 51 -14.84 3.22 -8.09
C TYR A 51 -16.29 2.72 -8.26
N GLU A 52 -17.20 3.62 -8.67
CA GLU A 52 -18.66 3.37 -8.77
C GLU A 52 -19.05 2.40 -9.90
N GLU A 53 -18.15 2.20 -10.87
CA GLU A 53 -18.41 1.42 -12.10
C GLU A 53 -17.26 0.43 -12.36
N ASP A 54 -17.60 -0.70 -12.99
CA ASP A 54 -16.74 -1.85 -13.38
C ASP A 54 -15.50 -1.51 -14.25
N ALA A 55 -15.23 -0.24 -14.53
CA ALA A 55 -14.14 0.22 -15.39
C ALA A 55 -13.19 1.22 -14.72
N CYS A 56 -13.24 1.36 -13.39
CA CYS A 56 -12.39 2.26 -12.61
C CYS A 56 -12.35 3.71 -13.16
N LYS A 57 -13.52 4.25 -13.51
CA LYS A 57 -13.62 5.60 -14.12
C LYS A 57 -13.83 6.71 -13.12
N GLN A 58 -14.73 6.50 -12.16
CA GLN A 58 -15.14 7.51 -11.18
C GLN A 58 -14.73 7.06 -9.78
N PRO A 59 -13.56 7.51 -9.28
CA PRO A 59 -13.10 7.13 -7.96
C PRO A 59 -13.92 7.85 -6.89
N TYR A 60 -14.33 7.13 -5.85
CA TYR A 60 -15.26 7.65 -4.83
C TYR A 60 -14.69 7.60 -3.42
N LEU A 61 -13.75 6.69 -3.14
CA LEU A 61 -13.14 6.50 -1.82
C LEU A 61 -11.69 6.01 -1.98
N THR A 62 -10.80 6.52 -1.14
CA THR A 62 -9.48 5.90 -0.95
C THR A 62 -9.36 5.29 0.42
N PHE A 63 -8.70 4.13 0.49
CA PHE A 63 -8.22 3.53 1.73
C PHE A 63 -6.70 3.41 1.66
N GLU A 64 -5.99 4.03 2.60
CA GLU A 64 -4.54 4.02 2.65
C GLU A 64 -4.07 3.31 3.93
N ILE A 65 -3.11 2.41 3.78
CA ILE A 65 -2.35 1.80 4.87
C ILE A 65 -0.88 2.15 4.71
N GLN A 66 -0.31 2.74 5.76
CA GLN A 66 1.12 3.02 5.85
C GLN A 66 1.82 1.97 6.68
N TYR A 67 3.02 1.59 6.26
CA TYR A 67 3.84 0.58 6.91
C TYR A 67 5.26 1.09 7.13
N ASN A 68 5.81 0.76 8.30
CA ASN A 68 7.26 0.60 8.43
C ASN A 68 7.63 -0.81 7.97
N THR A 69 8.70 -0.93 7.19
CA THR A 69 9.12 -2.20 6.60
C THR A 69 10.56 -2.56 6.97
N VAL A 70 10.78 -3.86 7.19
CA VAL A 70 12.11 -4.47 7.32
C VAL A 70 12.23 -5.55 6.26
N THR A 71 13.23 -5.39 5.39
CA THR A 71 13.40 -6.24 4.21
C THR A 71 14.71 -7.03 4.29
N VAL A 72 14.64 -8.35 4.12
CA VAL A 72 15.80 -9.25 4.05
C VAL A 72 15.62 -10.21 2.87
N GLY A 73 16.35 -9.96 1.78
CA GLY A 73 16.14 -10.68 0.52
C GLY A 73 14.73 -10.43 0.00
N THR A 74 13.95 -11.50 -0.19
CA THR A 74 12.54 -11.43 -0.62
C THR A 74 11.56 -11.32 0.55
N ALA A 75 12.01 -11.50 1.79
CA ALA A 75 11.14 -11.40 2.96
C ALA A 75 10.93 -9.92 3.31
N VAL A 76 9.68 -9.53 3.54
CA VAL A 76 9.32 -8.20 4.03
C VAL A 76 8.41 -8.33 5.24
N ASP A 77 8.81 -7.65 6.32
CA ASP A 77 8.03 -7.54 7.55
C ASP A 77 7.44 -6.14 7.59
N MET A 78 6.12 -6.05 7.56
CA MET A 78 5.39 -4.79 7.51
C MET A 78 4.73 -4.57 8.86
N THR A 79 4.93 -3.40 9.44
CA THR A 79 4.26 -2.97 10.68
C THR A 79 3.40 -1.76 10.35
N VAL A 80 2.10 -1.86 10.56
CA VAL A 80 1.16 -0.77 10.29
C VAL A 80 1.51 0.43 11.17
N THR A 81 1.67 1.59 10.54
CA THR A 81 1.86 2.88 11.23
C THR A 81 0.59 3.72 11.22
N GLU A 82 -0.23 3.58 10.18
CA GLU A 82 -1.50 4.29 10.03
C GLU A 82 -2.42 3.58 9.03
N SER A 83 -3.73 3.73 9.21
CA SER A 83 -4.76 3.37 8.25
C SER A 83 -5.77 4.51 8.19
N SER A 84 -6.24 4.85 6.99
CA SER A 84 -7.05 6.04 6.79
C SER A 84 -7.98 5.91 5.59
N TYR A 85 -9.10 6.62 5.63
CA TYR A 85 -9.97 6.79 4.48
C TYR A 85 -10.01 8.25 4.03
N THR A 86 -10.21 8.47 2.74
CA THR A 86 -10.53 9.81 2.18
C THR A 86 -11.69 9.69 1.19
N PRO A 87 -12.86 10.27 1.50
CA PRO A 87 -13.96 10.37 0.54
C PRO A 87 -13.56 11.29 -0.62
N LEU A 88 -13.84 10.90 -1.85
CA LEU A 88 -13.45 11.67 -3.05
C LEU A 88 -14.62 12.46 -3.65
N THR A 89 -15.85 12.14 -3.26
CA THR A 89 -17.08 12.83 -3.64
C THR A 89 -17.83 13.32 -2.40
N GLU A 90 -18.70 14.32 -2.58
CA GLU A 90 -19.57 14.81 -1.49
C GLU A 90 -20.60 13.74 -1.10
N GLU A 91 -21.18 13.06 -2.08
CA GLU A 91 -22.16 11.99 -1.89
C GLU A 91 -21.64 10.89 -0.96
N VAL A 92 -20.40 10.43 -1.17
CA VAL A 92 -19.78 9.44 -0.28
C VAL A 92 -19.53 10.00 1.10
N ALA A 93 -19.05 11.25 1.22
CA ALA A 93 -18.87 11.88 2.54
C ALA A 93 -20.20 11.95 3.32
N GLU A 94 -21.29 12.35 2.66
CA GLU A 94 -22.64 12.37 3.22
C GLU A 94 -23.11 10.97 3.63
N ALA A 95 -22.95 9.97 2.77
CA ALA A 95 -23.33 8.58 3.06
C ALA A 95 -22.58 8.01 4.28
N LEU A 96 -21.26 8.22 4.35
CA LEU A 96 -20.43 7.79 5.48
C LEU A 96 -20.86 8.46 6.80
N ASN A 97 -21.29 9.72 6.75
CA ASN A 97 -21.84 10.42 7.91
C ASN A 97 -23.18 9.82 8.37
N MET A 98 -24.05 9.45 7.43
CA MET A 98 -25.36 8.86 7.75
C MET A 98 -25.25 7.54 8.49
N VAL A 99 -24.27 6.70 8.11
CA VAL A 99 -24.07 5.38 8.72
C VAL A 99 -23.06 5.39 9.87
N ARG A 100 -22.52 6.57 10.23
CA ARG A 100 -21.48 6.74 11.24
C ARG A 100 -20.25 5.84 10.96
N TYR A 101 -19.80 5.81 9.71
CA TYR A 101 -18.74 4.91 9.28
C TYR A 101 -17.45 5.12 10.09
N CYS A 102 -16.88 4.02 10.58
CA CYS A 102 -15.75 4.03 11.53
C CYS A 102 -16.01 4.89 12.80
N ASP A 103 -17.25 4.95 13.28
CA ASP A 103 -17.73 5.80 14.40
C ASP A 103 -17.64 7.32 14.20
N TYR A 104 -17.28 7.79 13.00
CA TYR A 104 -17.21 9.22 12.66
C TYR A 104 -18.50 9.73 12.00
N THR A 105 -18.81 11.00 12.21
CA THR A 105 -20.02 11.67 11.67
C THR A 105 -19.74 13.02 11.03
N ASP A 106 -18.47 13.29 10.75
CA ASP A 106 -17.94 14.57 10.26
C ASP A 106 -17.01 14.37 9.05
N TRP A 107 -17.23 13.32 8.27
CA TRP A 107 -16.56 13.08 6.99
C TRP A 107 -16.78 14.27 6.04
N LYS A 108 -15.70 14.67 5.37
CA LYS A 108 -15.73 15.69 4.31
C LYS A 108 -14.97 15.20 3.09
N ARG A 109 -15.41 15.63 1.92
CA ARG A 109 -14.72 15.34 0.66
C ARG A 109 -13.27 15.83 0.71
N GLY A 110 -12.34 14.97 0.30
CA GLY A 110 -10.90 15.25 0.22
C GLY A 110 -10.19 15.34 1.58
N GLU A 111 -10.92 15.18 2.69
CA GLU A 111 -10.33 15.22 4.03
C GLU A 111 -9.96 13.80 4.48
N LYS A 112 -8.65 13.55 4.65
CA LYS A 112 -8.12 12.30 5.17
C LYS A 112 -8.52 12.13 6.63
N LYS A 113 -9.04 10.96 6.99
CA LYS A 113 -9.40 10.62 8.37
C LYS A 113 -8.73 9.32 8.79
N VAL A 114 -8.03 9.35 9.93
CA VAL A 114 -7.34 8.19 10.49
C VAL A 114 -8.35 7.26 11.17
N VAL A 115 -8.33 6.00 10.76
CA VAL A 115 -9.29 4.98 11.21
C VAL A 115 -8.61 3.73 11.77
N SER A 116 -7.30 3.76 12.03
CA SER A 116 -6.58 2.60 12.57
C SER A 116 -7.28 1.97 13.78
N GLY A 117 -7.61 0.68 13.68
CA GLY A 117 -8.28 -0.10 14.73
C GLY A 117 -9.79 0.10 14.86
N TYR A 118 -10.39 1.04 14.13
CA TYR A 118 -11.84 1.24 14.12
C TYR A 118 -12.54 0.15 13.31
N LEU A 119 -13.77 -0.17 13.72
CA LEU A 119 -14.68 -1.01 12.95
C LEU A 119 -15.46 -0.12 11.98
N CYS A 120 -15.23 -0.34 10.70
CA CYS A 120 -15.76 0.42 9.58
C CYS A 120 -16.77 -0.45 8.85
N ASP A 121 -18.02 -0.43 9.33
CA ASP A 121 -19.07 -1.42 8.97
C ASP A 121 -18.66 -2.85 9.37
N GLU A 122 -18.54 -3.80 8.42
CA GLU A 122 -18.09 -5.17 8.73
C GLU A 122 -16.55 -5.32 8.74
N TYR A 123 -15.82 -4.31 8.27
CA TYR A 123 -14.37 -4.36 8.15
C TYR A 123 -13.68 -3.68 9.33
N LYS A 124 -12.82 -4.41 10.05
CA LYS A 124 -11.95 -3.81 11.07
C LYS A 124 -10.65 -3.33 10.43
N ALA A 125 -10.46 -2.01 10.40
CA ALA A 125 -9.21 -1.42 9.91
C ALA A 125 -8.02 -1.86 10.77
N PRO A 126 -6.83 -2.09 10.19
CA PRO A 126 -5.64 -2.52 10.94
C PRO A 126 -5.28 -1.54 12.05
N ASN A 127 -4.84 -2.07 13.20
CA ASN A 127 -4.35 -1.26 14.31
C ASN A 127 -2.92 -0.81 14.04
N VAL A 128 -2.55 0.34 14.60
CA VAL A 128 -1.13 0.73 14.67
C VAL A 128 -0.36 -0.35 15.42
N GLY A 129 0.73 -0.82 14.82
CA GLY A 129 1.56 -1.90 15.35
C GLY A 129 1.16 -3.30 14.90
N ASP A 130 0.03 -3.47 14.19
CA ASP A 130 -0.29 -4.76 13.56
C ASP A 130 0.81 -5.14 12.57
N LYS A 131 1.15 -6.43 12.55
CA LYS A 131 2.25 -6.97 11.75
C LYS A 131 1.76 -7.91 10.66
N THR A 132 2.32 -7.74 9.47
CA THR A 132 2.13 -8.64 8.34
C THR A 132 3.50 -9.10 7.83
N TYR A 133 3.69 -10.41 7.76
CA TYR A 133 4.89 -11.06 7.27
C TYR A 133 4.64 -11.54 5.84
N SER A 134 5.20 -10.85 4.86
CA SER A 134 4.98 -11.12 3.45
C SER A 134 6.29 -11.47 2.73
N ILE A 135 6.17 -11.72 1.43
CA ILE A 135 7.29 -11.86 0.50
C ILE A 135 7.10 -10.83 -0.61
N PHE A 136 8.17 -10.45 -1.31
CA PHE A 136 8.08 -9.67 -2.53
C PHE A 136 9.16 -10.09 -3.53
N LYS A 137 8.92 -9.78 -4.80
CA LYS A 137 9.93 -9.91 -5.87
C LYS A 137 9.67 -8.85 -6.94
N ALA A 138 10.75 -8.26 -7.46
CA ALA A 138 10.71 -7.42 -8.65
C ALA A 138 11.27 -8.22 -9.84
N GLU A 139 10.55 -8.24 -10.96
CA GLU A 139 10.94 -8.96 -12.17
C GLU A 139 10.86 -8.04 -13.39
N GLN A 140 11.79 -8.19 -14.33
CA GLN A 140 11.74 -7.51 -15.63
C GLN A 140 11.01 -8.40 -16.63
N LYS A 141 9.92 -7.92 -17.21
CA LYS A 141 9.12 -8.65 -18.20
C LYS A 141 8.67 -7.70 -19.31
N ASP A 142 8.95 -8.07 -20.56
CA ASP A 142 8.57 -7.28 -21.74
C ASP A 142 9.01 -5.80 -21.69
N GLY A 143 10.16 -5.54 -21.06
CA GLY A 143 10.71 -4.18 -20.89
C GLY A 143 10.12 -3.37 -19.76
N ALA A 144 9.21 -3.95 -18.96
CA ALA A 144 8.63 -3.33 -17.78
C ALA A 144 9.08 -4.04 -16.49
N GLU A 145 9.21 -3.27 -15.41
CA GLU A 145 9.43 -3.82 -14.07
C GLU A 145 8.09 -4.11 -13.40
N LEU A 146 7.94 -5.33 -12.91
CA LEU A 146 6.76 -5.82 -12.21
C LEU A 146 7.13 -6.16 -10.76
N LEU A 147 6.34 -5.66 -9.81
CA LEU A 147 6.45 -6.01 -8.40
C LEU A 147 5.35 -7.00 -8.03
N TYR A 148 5.73 -8.13 -7.46
CA TYR A 148 4.82 -9.09 -6.87
C TYR A 148 4.97 -9.03 -5.35
N ILE A 149 3.84 -9.04 -4.63
CA ILE A 149 3.80 -9.14 -3.17
C ILE A 149 3.12 -10.45 -2.75
N GLY A 150 3.42 -10.91 -1.55
CA GLY A 150 2.84 -12.11 -0.99
C GLY A 150 1.36 -11.93 -0.67
N THR A 151 0.57 -12.96 -0.98
CA THR A 151 -0.87 -13.02 -0.70
C THR A 151 -1.19 -14.14 0.28
N ALA A 152 -2.30 -13.99 1.02
CA ALA A 152 -2.74 -14.99 1.97
C ALA A 152 -3.16 -16.29 1.26
N SER A 153 -2.78 -17.43 1.84
CA SER A 153 -3.09 -18.75 1.30
C SER A 153 -3.22 -19.79 2.42
N ALA A 154 -3.69 -20.99 2.09
CA ALA A 154 -3.86 -22.09 3.06
C ALA A 154 -2.56 -22.46 3.81
N ASP A 155 -1.41 -22.21 3.20
CA ASP A 155 -0.07 -22.52 3.68
C ASP A 155 0.71 -21.31 4.22
N GLY A 156 0.11 -20.11 4.24
CA GLY A 156 0.74 -18.91 4.77
C GLY A 156 -0.27 -17.77 4.94
N SER A 157 -0.59 -17.43 6.20
CA SER A 157 -1.54 -16.37 6.55
C SER A 157 -0.92 -14.98 6.68
N GLY A 158 0.40 -14.89 6.73
CA GLY A 158 1.14 -13.66 6.96
C GLY A 158 1.05 -13.11 8.39
N LYS A 159 0.44 -13.81 9.34
CA LYS A 159 0.24 -13.31 10.73
C LYS A 159 1.47 -13.48 11.63
N THR A 160 2.36 -14.41 11.29
CA THR A 160 3.59 -14.70 12.05
C THR A 160 4.75 -14.98 11.10
N PRO A 161 6.03 -14.90 11.54
CA PRO A 161 7.17 -15.22 10.67
C PRO A 161 7.12 -16.64 10.10
N SER A 162 6.66 -17.63 10.90
CA SER A 162 6.53 -19.03 10.45
C SER A 162 5.37 -19.21 9.46
N GLN A 163 4.32 -18.39 9.57
CA GLN A 163 3.18 -18.36 8.64
C GLN A 163 3.32 -17.28 7.55
N ARG A 164 4.52 -16.77 7.28
CA ARG A 164 4.77 -15.80 6.19
C ARG A 164 4.12 -16.28 4.89
N HIS A 165 3.55 -15.36 4.12
CA HIS A 165 2.99 -15.66 2.81
C HIS A 165 3.95 -16.51 1.96
N LYS A 166 3.39 -17.52 1.29
CA LYS A 166 4.16 -18.47 0.46
C LYS A 166 3.88 -18.31 -1.02
N LYS A 167 2.79 -17.62 -1.37
CA LYS A 167 2.37 -17.37 -2.75
C LYS A 167 2.42 -15.88 -3.03
N TYR A 168 2.71 -15.55 -4.27
CA TYR A 168 2.60 -14.20 -4.78
C TYR A 168 1.19 -13.94 -5.29
N GLU A 169 0.79 -12.68 -5.27
CA GLU A 169 -0.41 -12.19 -5.91
C GLU A 169 -0.41 -12.53 -7.42
N PRO A 170 -1.51 -13.05 -7.99
CA PRO A 170 -1.59 -13.37 -9.41
C PRO A 170 -1.51 -12.14 -10.33
N LEU A 171 -1.90 -10.96 -9.82
CA LEU A 171 -1.88 -9.69 -10.54
C LEU A 171 -0.74 -8.80 -10.00
N PRO A 172 0.44 -8.75 -10.65
CA PRO A 172 1.54 -7.91 -10.19
C PRO A 172 1.21 -6.42 -10.31
N PHE A 173 1.97 -5.63 -9.57
CA PHE A 173 1.99 -4.19 -9.70
C PHE A 173 3.01 -3.77 -10.78
N PHE A 174 2.61 -2.86 -11.66
CA PHE A 174 3.42 -2.29 -12.73
C PHE A 174 4.09 -1.01 -12.24
N LYS A 175 5.39 -0.84 -12.50
CA LYS A 175 6.08 0.41 -12.17
C LYS A 175 5.52 1.57 -12.99
N ARG A 176 5.18 2.69 -12.33
CA ARG A 176 4.71 3.94 -12.95
C ARG A 176 5.86 4.86 -13.35
#